data_AF-A0A7X6GHP3-F1
#
_entry.id   AF-A0A7X6GHP3-F1
#
_cell.length_a   1.000
_cell.length_b   1.000
_cell.length_c   1.000
_cell.angle_alpha   90.00
_cell.angle_beta   90.00
_cell.angle_gamma   90.00
#
_symmetry.space_group_name_H-M   'P 1'
#
loop_
_entity.id
_entity.type
_entity.pdbx_description
1 polymer ?
#
loop_
_entity_poly.entity_id
_entity_poly.type
_entity_poly.pdbx_seq_one_letter_code
_entity_poly.pdbx_strand_id
1 'polypeptide(L)'
;MFSKFPPKISVPLFYAFITLMYLIRFLVGNTYGIFLLALFIYYRADELFGISPYTLDQLALWLASQSESTKTALLSSFITVIGFMLAYATATANWKGQLLANLKLQAAGELDVFFSEYSKLATDCEIYASSLIEAVDKIQKNCTLDKAVFLASYNRDQGQIFIQKRQRLIAMGVDVHSFQGRYSTLLLSAPNLKSSLDAATTAVTNINDKLWINVPFHIKGDENVVQTFVNQVNVADCFALKSAVDAHHDELNFSSGAVRGNLMSTVIGFNIWTMYNLYRQGGDFYKVIKERYTKLQK
;
A
#
# COMPACT_ATOMS: atom_id res chain seq x y z
N MET A 1 2.66 10.79 7.09
CA MET A 1 2.38 11.76 8.17
C MET A 1 2.79 11.23 9.55
N PHE A 2 2.42 9.99 9.92
CA PHE A 2 2.71 9.40 11.23
C PHE A 2 4.19 9.05 11.52
N SER A 3 5.06 9.01 10.50
CA SER A 3 6.49 8.71 10.65
C SER A 3 7.36 9.87 11.11
N LYS A 4 6.84 11.12 11.10
CA LYS A 4 7.59 12.30 11.56
C LYS A 4 7.48 12.54 13.07
N PHE A 5 6.47 11.93 13.71
CA PHE A 5 6.22 12.11 15.12
C PHE A 5 6.68 10.88 15.91
N PRO A 6 7.07 11.06 17.19
CA PRO A 6 7.42 9.94 18.05
C PRO A 6 6.32 8.87 18.07
N PRO A 7 6.66 7.58 18.08
CA PRO A 7 5.69 6.47 18.07
C PRO A 7 4.70 6.55 19.24
N LYS A 8 5.11 7.13 20.38
CA LYS A 8 4.25 7.38 21.54
C LYS A 8 3.09 8.35 21.26
N ILE A 9 3.20 9.19 20.23
CA ILE A 9 2.18 10.18 19.86
C ILE A 9 1.47 9.72 18.58
N SER A 10 2.22 9.24 17.59
CA SER A 10 1.66 8.90 16.29
C SER A 10 0.71 7.70 16.33
N VAL A 11 1.00 6.69 17.16
CA VAL A 11 0.17 5.48 17.28
C VAL A 11 -1.17 5.77 17.96
N PRO A 12 -1.24 6.43 19.14
CA PRO A 12 -2.53 6.80 19.73
C PRO A 12 -3.36 7.72 18.82
N LEU A 13 -2.71 8.67 18.13
CA LEU A 13 -3.39 9.59 17.22
C LEU A 13 -3.96 8.87 16.00
N PHE A 14 -3.24 7.87 15.47
CA PHE A 14 -3.75 6.98 14.42
C PHE A 14 -5.01 6.24 14.86
N TYR A 15 -5.00 5.63 16.04
CA TYR A 15 -6.18 4.92 16.55
C TYR A 15 -7.35 5.87 16.79
N ALA A 16 -7.14 7.02 17.43
CA ALA A 16 -8.18 8.02 17.65
C ALA A 16 -8.79 8.52 16.33
N PHE A 17 -7.96 8.78 15.33
CA PHE A 17 -8.40 9.20 14.00
C PHE A 17 -9.23 8.11 13.31
N ILE A 18 -8.80 6.85 13.37
CA ILE A 18 -9.54 5.73 12.77
C ILE A 18 -10.90 5.53 13.46
N THR A 19 -10.96 5.63 14.79
CA THR A 19 -12.24 5.54 15.52
C THR A 19 -13.19 6.65 15.10
N LEU A 20 -12.70 7.89 15.03
CA LEU A 20 -13.49 9.04 14.62
C LEU A 20 -14.02 8.88 13.19
N MET A 21 -13.15 8.49 12.25
CA MET A 21 -13.53 8.27 10.86
C MET A 21 -14.54 7.12 10.70
N TYR A 22 -14.41 6.07 11.50
CA TYR A 22 -15.40 4.98 11.54
C TYR A 22 -16.77 5.46 11.99
N LEU A 23 -16.84 6.29 13.05
CA LEU A 23 -18.10 6.87 13.55
C LEU A 23 -18.74 7.80 12.52
N ILE A 24 -17.96 8.68 11.89
CA ILE A 24 -18.45 9.59 10.84
C ILE A 24 -19.00 8.77 9.66
N ARG A 25 -18.24 7.75 9.21
CA ARG A 25 -18.67 6.88 8.12
C ARG A 25 -19.94 6.10 8.48
N PHE A 26 -20.11 5.70 9.73
CA PHE A 26 -21.34 5.05 10.20
C PHE A 26 -22.54 6.01 10.17
N LEU A 27 -22.38 7.24 10.66
CA LEU A 27 -23.47 8.22 10.71
C LEU A 27 -23.92 8.73 9.33
N VAL A 28 -22.98 8.92 8.39
CA VAL A 28 -23.28 9.52 7.07
C VAL A 28 -23.40 8.48 5.96
N GLY A 29 -22.72 7.33 6.08
CA GLY A 29 -22.59 6.34 5.02
C GLY A 29 -23.52 5.15 5.13
N ASN A 30 -24.33 5.04 6.19
CA ASN A 30 -25.26 3.94 6.42
C ASN A 30 -26.70 4.47 6.55
N THR A 31 -27.68 3.76 5.98
CA THR A 31 -29.10 4.11 6.04
C THR A 31 -29.59 4.29 7.48
N TYR A 32 -29.10 3.45 8.40
CA TYR A 32 -29.40 3.56 9.83
C TYR A 32 -28.78 4.83 10.46
N GLY A 33 -27.57 5.19 10.05
CA GLY A 33 -26.89 6.41 10.51
C GLY A 33 -27.61 7.66 10.05
N ILE A 34 -27.99 7.70 8.76
CA ILE A 34 -28.76 8.81 8.17
C ILE A 34 -30.11 8.95 8.87
N PHE A 35 -30.79 7.83 9.16
CA PHE A 35 -32.05 7.85 9.90
C PHE A 35 -31.90 8.45 11.30
N LEU A 36 -30.86 8.04 12.05
CA LEU A 36 -30.55 8.62 13.37
C LEU A 36 -30.20 10.12 13.27
N LEU A 37 -29.44 10.51 12.25
CA LEU A 37 -29.10 11.91 12.00
C LEU A 37 -30.34 12.74 11.65
N ALA A 38 -31.25 12.20 10.84
CA ALA A 38 -32.51 12.85 10.49
C ALA A 38 -33.42 13.03 11.71
N LEU A 39 -33.51 12.02 12.59
CA LEU A 39 -34.22 12.15 13.86
C LEU A 39 -33.59 13.23 14.75
N PHE A 40 -32.26 13.23 14.86
CA PHE A 40 -31.53 14.23 15.65
C PHE A 40 -31.79 15.65 15.13
N ILE A 41 -31.71 15.86 13.81
CA ILE A 41 -31.99 17.15 13.17
C ILE A 41 -33.44 17.57 13.41
N TYR A 42 -34.40 16.65 13.32
CA TYR A 42 -35.82 16.93 13.57
C TYR A 42 -36.09 17.39 15.01
N TYR A 43 -35.54 16.68 16.00
CA TYR A 43 -35.74 17.04 17.42
C TYR A 43 -34.97 18.30 17.86
N ARG A 44 -33.87 18.64 17.18
CA ARG A 44 -33.05 19.82 17.46
C ARG A 44 -33.24 20.96 16.46
N ALA A 45 -34.26 20.87 15.60
CA ALA A 45 -34.50 21.85 14.53
C ALA A 45 -34.73 23.28 15.08
N ASP A 46 -35.40 23.38 16.22
CA ASP A 46 -35.69 24.66 16.89
C ASP A 46 -34.40 25.35 17.36
N GLU A 47 -33.46 24.60 17.94
CA GLU A 47 -32.16 25.11 18.38
C GLU A 47 -31.18 25.37 17.22
N LEU A 48 -31.23 24.55 16.16
CA LEU A 48 -30.29 24.62 15.04
C LEU A 48 -30.66 25.67 13.99
N PHE A 49 -31.95 25.84 13.72
CA PHE A 49 -32.45 26.67 12.61
C PHE A 49 -33.43 27.76 13.05
N GLY A 50 -33.85 27.78 14.33
CA GLY A 50 -34.86 28.74 14.81
C GLY A 50 -36.23 28.56 14.16
N ILE A 51 -36.47 27.39 13.56
CA ILE A 51 -37.72 27.01 12.91
C ILE A 51 -38.32 25.91 13.76
N SER A 52 -39.54 26.11 14.23
CA SER A 52 -40.36 25.06 14.82
C SER A 52 -41.07 24.31 13.67
N PRO A 53 -40.58 23.12 13.26
CA PRO A 53 -41.27 22.35 12.23
C PRO A 53 -42.70 22.04 12.70
N TYR A 54 -43.64 22.01 11.75
CA TYR A 54 -45.02 21.63 12.04
C TYR A 54 -45.04 20.33 12.84
N THR A 55 -45.84 20.31 13.91
CA THR A 55 -46.10 19.06 14.62
C THR A 55 -46.86 18.09 13.70
N LEU A 56 -46.73 16.79 13.95
CA LEU A 56 -47.43 15.76 13.17
C LEU A 56 -48.93 16.05 13.04
N ASP A 57 -49.54 16.63 14.08
CA ASP A 57 -50.95 17.01 14.11
C ASP A 57 -51.26 18.18 13.17
N GLN A 58 -50.42 19.21 13.13
CA GLN A 58 -50.59 20.37 12.25
C GLN A 58 -50.44 19.99 10.77
N LEU A 59 -49.52 19.06 10.49
CA LEU A 59 -49.26 18.54 9.16
C LEU A 59 -50.42 17.64 8.68
N ALA A 60 -50.99 16.83 9.58
CA ALA A 60 -52.17 16.01 9.32
C ALA A 60 -53.43 16.86 9.08
N LEU A 61 -53.63 17.94 9.86
CA LEU A 61 -54.75 18.87 9.68
C LEU A 61 -54.69 19.61 8.33
N TRP A 62 -53.49 20.05 7.93
CA TRP A 62 -53.30 20.65 6.61
C TRP A 62 -53.59 19.65 5.49
N LEU A 63 -53.08 18.41 5.59
CA LEU A 63 -53.34 17.36 4.61
C LEU A 63 -54.83 16.99 4.56
N ALA A 64 -55.53 17.00 5.69
CA ALA A 64 -56.96 16.73 5.79
C ALA A 64 -57.79 17.78 5.02
N SER A 65 -57.39 19.05 5.07
CA SER A 65 -58.10 20.18 4.45
C SER A 65 -58.08 20.23 2.92
N GLN A 66 -57.25 19.41 2.26
CA GLN A 66 -57.13 19.39 0.79
C GLN A 66 -58.19 18.50 0.12
N SER A 67 -58.41 18.68 -1.19
CA SER A 67 -59.32 17.80 -1.96
C SER A 67 -58.73 16.40 -2.20
N GLU A 68 -59.56 15.36 -2.33
CA GLU A 68 -59.09 13.99 -2.60
C GLU A 68 -58.26 13.86 -3.89
N SER A 69 -58.66 14.59 -4.94
CA SER A 69 -57.91 14.66 -6.19
C SER A 69 -56.54 15.30 -6.01
N THR A 70 -56.44 16.38 -5.22
CA THR A 70 -55.17 17.06 -4.94
C THR A 70 -54.26 16.20 -4.06
N LYS A 71 -54.81 15.49 -3.06
CA LYS A 71 -54.04 14.55 -2.23
C LYS A 71 -53.44 13.42 -3.06
N THR A 72 -54.26 12.78 -3.90
CA THR A 72 -53.80 11.69 -4.77
C THR A 72 -52.76 12.19 -5.78
N ALA A 73 -53.01 13.32 -6.44
CA ALA A 73 -52.06 13.89 -7.40
C ALA A 73 -50.73 14.29 -6.76
N LEU A 74 -50.76 14.93 -5.59
CA LEU A 74 -49.55 15.30 -4.84
C LEU A 74 -48.78 14.06 -4.39
N LEU A 75 -49.44 13.11 -3.73
CA LEU A 75 -48.79 11.89 -3.22
C LEU A 75 -48.20 11.06 -4.35
N SER A 76 -48.95 10.81 -5.43
CA SER A 76 -48.43 10.08 -6.60
C SER A 76 -47.25 10.81 -7.25
N SER A 77 -47.35 12.13 -7.45
CA SER A 77 -46.24 12.91 -8.04
C SER A 77 -45.00 12.91 -7.16
N PHE A 78 -45.15 13.08 -5.84
CA PHE A 78 -44.03 13.01 -4.90
C PHE A 78 -43.40 11.63 -4.89
N ILE A 79 -44.19 10.56 -4.80
CA ILE A 79 -43.68 9.19 -4.82
C ILE A 79 -42.91 8.92 -6.11
N THR A 80 -43.46 9.33 -7.26
CA THR A 80 -42.81 9.12 -8.56
C THR A 80 -41.55 9.93 -8.72
N VAL A 81 -41.57 11.25 -8.45
CA VAL A 81 -40.39 12.11 -8.61
C VAL A 81 -39.28 11.73 -7.64
N ILE A 82 -39.61 11.54 -6.35
CA ILE A 82 -38.65 11.11 -5.34
C ILE A 82 -38.14 9.70 -5.66
N GLY A 83 -39.02 8.80 -6.09
CA GLY A 83 -38.65 7.44 -6.50
C GLY A 83 -37.65 7.43 -7.65
N PHE A 84 -37.88 8.22 -8.71
CA PHE A 84 -36.95 8.34 -9.83
C PHE A 84 -35.62 9.00 -9.43
N MET A 85 -35.67 10.06 -8.63
CA MET A 85 -34.45 10.71 -8.13
C MET A 85 -33.61 9.76 -7.29
N LEU A 86 -34.23 9.02 -6.37
CA LEU A 86 -33.54 8.03 -5.55
C LEU A 86 -32.99 6.88 -6.39
N ALA A 87 -33.77 6.33 -7.32
CA ALA A 87 -33.34 5.25 -8.20
C ALA A 87 -32.16 5.67 -9.07
N TYR A 88 -32.24 6.84 -9.70
CA TYR A 88 -31.18 7.37 -10.55
C TYR A 88 -29.91 7.69 -9.74
N ALA A 89 -30.04 8.37 -8.60
CA ALA A 89 -28.91 8.71 -7.74
C ALA A 89 -28.23 7.43 -7.22
N THR A 90 -29.02 6.45 -6.76
CA THR A 90 -28.50 5.18 -6.25
C THR A 90 -27.84 4.36 -7.34
N ALA A 91 -28.47 4.22 -8.52
CA ALA A 91 -27.91 3.48 -9.64
C ALA A 91 -26.60 4.12 -10.13
N THR A 92 -26.57 5.44 -10.27
CA THR A 92 -25.37 6.17 -10.71
C THR A 92 -24.25 6.09 -9.69
N ALA A 93 -24.57 6.25 -8.39
CA ALA A 93 -23.59 6.13 -7.32
C ALA A 93 -23.01 4.70 -7.24
N ASN A 94 -23.86 3.68 -7.35
CA ASN A 94 -23.42 2.29 -7.36
C ASN A 94 -22.55 1.98 -8.57
N TRP A 95 -22.95 2.40 -9.76
CA TRP A 95 -22.17 2.18 -10.97
C TRP A 95 -20.78 2.86 -10.91
N LYS A 96 -20.73 4.14 -10.52
CA LYS A 96 -19.46 4.86 -10.32
C LYS A 96 -18.61 4.20 -9.23
N GLY A 97 -19.23 3.78 -8.13
CA GLY A 97 -18.57 3.09 -7.03
C GLY A 97 -17.95 1.76 -7.47
N GLN A 98 -18.67 0.95 -8.25
CA GLN A 98 -18.19 -0.31 -8.80
C GLN A 98 -17.03 -0.11 -9.78
N LEU A 99 -17.15 0.86 -10.70
CA LEU A 99 -16.07 1.16 -11.66
C LEU A 99 -14.80 1.61 -10.95
N LEU A 100 -14.93 2.51 -9.97
CA LEU A 100 -13.79 2.97 -9.18
C LEU A 100 -13.17 1.83 -8.35
N ALA A 101 -13.99 0.98 -7.74
CA ALA A 101 -13.52 -0.20 -7.01
C ALA A 101 -12.72 -1.14 -7.91
N ASN A 102 -13.20 -1.40 -9.13
CA ASN A 102 -12.50 -2.25 -10.09
C ASN A 102 -11.14 -1.66 -10.51
N LEU A 103 -11.08 -0.35 -10.82
CA LEU A 103 -9.82 0.33 -11.14
C LEU A 103 -8.83 0.26 -9.97
N LYS A 104 -9.31 0.41 -8.72
CA LYS A 104 -8.49 0.29 -7.52
C LYS A 104 -7.98 -1.13 -7.29
N LEU A 105 -8.82 -2.15 -7.49
CA LEU A 105 -8.41 -3.55 -7.37
C LEU A 105 -7.37 -3.92 -8.43
N GLN A 106 -7.58 -3.47 -9.66
CA GLN A 106 -6.62 -3.69 -10.74
C GLN A 106 -5.27 -3.04 -10.41
N ALA A 107 -5.27 -1.75 -10.03
CA ALA A 107 -4.05 -1.06 -9.65
C ALA A 107 -3.36 -1.72 -8.45
N ALA A 108 -4.13 -2.10 -7.43
CA ALA A 108 -3.60 -2.78 -6.25
C ALA A 108 -2.98 -4.14 -6.59
N GLY A 109 -3.63 -4.92 -7.47
CA GLY A 109 -3.14 -6.22 -7.91
C GLY A 109 -1.87 -6.11 -8.74
N GLU A 110 -1.83 -5.19 -9.71
CA GLU A 110 -0.65 -4.98 -10.55
C GLU A 110 0.56 -4.50 -9.73
N LEU A 111 0.35 -3.57 -8.79
CA LEU A 111 1.41 -3.07 -7.90
C LEU A 111 1.89 -4.15 -6.93
N ASP A 112 1.00 -4.95 -6.37
CA ASP A 112 1.35 -6.04 -5.44
C ASP A 112 2.23 -7.10 -6.13
N VAL A 113 1.81 -7.56 -7.31
CA VAL A 113 2.58 -8.53 -8.10
C VAL A 113 3.95 -7.96 -8.45
N PHE A 114 3.99 -6.72 -8.93
CA PHE A 114 5.23 -6.05 -9.30
C PHE A 114 6.20 -5.92 -8.10
N PHE A 115 5.77 -5.33 -6.99
CA PHE A 115 6.66 -5.09 -5.85
C PHE A 115 7.04 -6.37 -5.12
N SER A 116 6.15 -7.36 -5.05
CA SER A 116 6.45 -8.68 -4.48
C SER A 116 7.51 -9.41 -5.31
N GLU A 117 7.37 -9.39 -6.64
CA GLU A 117 8.36 -9.99 -7.54
C GLU A 117 9.70 -9.26 -7.48
N TYR A 118 9.69 -7.93 -7.49
CA TYR A 118 10.91 -7.11 -7.37
C TYR A 118 11.63 -7.41 -6.04
N SER A 119 10.88 -7.43 -4.94
CA SER A 119 11.39 -7.71 -3.59
C SER A 119 12.07 -9.08 -3.53
N LYS A 120 11.42 -10.12 -4.10
CA LYS A 120 12.00 -11.47 -4.21
C LYS A 120 13.29 -11.50 -5.03
N LEU A 121 13.30 -10.87 -6.20
CA LEU A 121 14.48 -10.85 -7.07
C LEU A 121 15.63 -10.06 -6.45
N ALA A 122 15.33 -8.97 -5.73
CA ALA A 122 16.32 -8.18 -5.01
C ALA A 122 16.97 -9.00 -3.88
N THR A 123 16.18 -9.74 -3.11
CA THR A 123 16.69 -10.68 -2.10
C THR A 123 17.55 -11.78 -2.74
N ASP A 124 17.12 -12.35 -3.85
CA ASP A 124 17.94 -13.35 -4.57
C ASP A 124 19.31 -12.80 -5.02
N CYS A 125 19.36 -11.53 -5.42
CA CYS A 125 20.60 -10.85 -5.79
C CYS A 125 21.48 -10.54 -4.56
N GLU A 126 20.86 -10.16 -3.43
CA GLU A 126 21.54 -9.98 -2.15
C GLU A 126 22.18 -11.28 -1.67
N ILE A 127 21.47 -12.41 -1.74
CA ILE A 127 21.98 -13.73 -1.37
C ILE A 127 23.23 -14.08 -2.19
N TYR A 128 23.22 -13.79 -3.50
CA TYR A 128 24.39 -14.02 -4.36
C TYR A 128 25.57 -13.11 -3.99
N ALA A 129 25.32 -11.82 -3.73
CA ALA A 129 26.37 -10.91 -3.28
C ALA A 129 26.96 -11.35 -1.94
N SER A 130 26.12 -11.76 -0.99
CA SER A 130 26.51 -12.34 0.30
C SER A 130 27.35 -13.62 0.10
N SER A 131 26.97 -14.51 -0.83
CA SER A 131 27.73 -15.75 -1.08
C SER A 131 29.12 -15.48 -1.68
N LEU A 132 29.26 -14.45 -2.53
CA LEU A 132 30.55 -14.01 -3.06
C LEU A 132 31.47 -13.46 -1.95
N ILE A 133 30.94 -12.61 -1.07
CA ILE A 133 31.69 -12.06 0.07
C ILE A 133 32.18 -13.20 0.99
N GLU A 134 31.27 -14.11 1.34
CA GLU A 134 31.62 -15.26 2.19
C GLU A 134 32.63 -16.19 1.53
N ALA A 135 32.54 -16.41 0.21
CA ALA A 135 33.48 -17.25 -0.51
C ALA A 135 34.88 -16.64 -0.48
N VAL A 136 35.01 -15.33 -0.75
CA VAL A 136 36.30 -14.63 -0.70
C VAL A 136 36.88 -14.65 0.72
N ASP A 137 36.07 -14.35 1.74
CA ASP A 137 36.51 -14.37 3.15
C ASP A 137 37.01 -15.77 3.57
N LYS A 138 36.29 -16.83 3.20
CA LYS A 138 36.70 -18.23 3.49
C LYS A 138 37.97 -18.63 2.74
N ILE A 139 38.16 -18.17 1.50
CA ILE A 139 39.37 -18.44 0.71
C ILE A 139 40.58 -17.71 1.33
N GLN A 140 40.42 -16.45 1.70
CA GLN A 140 41.48 -15.64 2.31
C GLN A 140 41.89 -16.13 3.71
N LYS A 141 40.98 -16.75 4.46
CA LYS A 141 41.25 -17.36 5.79
C LYS A 141 41.89 -18.76 5.73
N ASN A 142 42.60 -19.09 4.64
CA ASN A 142 43.30 -20.37 4.43
C ASN A 142 42.40 -21.62 4.56
N CYS A 143 41.27 -21.65 3.84
CA CYS A 143 40.53 -22.91 3.68
C CYS A 143 41.29 -23.91 2.80
N THR A 144 40.90 -25.19 2.85
CA THR A 144 41.54 -26.24 2.04
C THR A 144 41.39 -25.95 0.55
N LEU A 145 42.39 -26.33 -0.26
CA LEU A 145 42.40 -26.08 -1.70
C LEU A 145 41.14 -26.62 -2.39
N ASP A 146 40.72 -27.84 -2.06
CA ASP A 146 39.51 -28.46 -2.61
C ASP A 146 38.25 -27.62 -2.30
N LYS A 147 38.18 -27.05 -1.10
CA LYS A 147 37.07 -26.21 -0.68
C LYS A 147 37.10 -24.85 -1.38
N ALA A 148 38.28 -24.27 -1.57
CA ALA A 148 38.46 -23.02 -2.32
C ALA A 148 38.05 -23.18 -3.79
N VAL A 149 38.46 -24.28 -4.42
CA VAL A 149 38.08 -24.63 -5.81
C VAL A 149 36.58 -24.84 -5.90
N PHE A 150 35.98 -25.59 -4.97
CA PHE A 150 34.53 -25.79 -4.93
C PHE A 150 33.76 -24.47 -4.80
N LEU A 151 34.14 -23.60 -3.86
CA LEU A 151 33.48 -22.30 -3.64
C LEU A 151 33.58 -21.39 -4.88
N ALA A 152 34.74 -21.36 -5.53
CA ALA A 152 34.94 -20.58 -6.74
C ALA A 152 34.09 -21.10 -7.91
N SER A 153 34.05 -22.42 -8.12
CA SER A 153 33.24 -23.03 -9.19
C SER A 153 31.74 -22.87 -8.93
N TYR A 154 31.28 -23.15 -7.71
CA TYR A 154 29.86 -23.03 -7.35
C TYR A 154 29.33 -21.60 -7.56
N ASN A 155 30.05 -20.57 -7.10
CA ASN A 155 29.61 -19.19 -7.26
C ASN A 155 29.67 -18.69 -8.72
N ARG A 156 30.55 -19.26 -9.56
CA ARG A 156 30.56 -19.00 -11.00
C ARG A 156 29.33 -19.59 -11.68
N ASP A 157 28.96 -20.82 -11.33
CA ASP A 157 27.76 -21.47 -11.88
C ASP A 157 26.48 -20.69 -11.49
N GLN A 158 26.41 -20.21 -10.25
CA GLN A 158 25.31 -19.34 -9.80
C GLN A 158 25.30 -17.96 -10.50
N GLY A 159 26.43 -17.53 -11.08
CA GLY A 159 26.56 -16.24 -11.74
C GLY A 159 25.61 -16.06 -12.92
N GLN A 160 25.29 -17.12 -13.67
CA GLN A 160 24.33 -17.04 -14.78
C GLN A 160 22.90 -16.77 -14.29
N ILE A 161 22.51 -17.40 -13.18
CA ILE A 161 21.22 -17.17 -12.54
C ILE A 161 21.14 -15.72 -12.05
N PHE A 162 22.21 -15.20 -11.45
CA PHE A 162 22.29 -13.80 -11.04
C PHE A 162 22.14 -12.84 -12.23
N ILE A 163 22.84 -13.06 -13.34
CA ILE A 163 22.76 -12.20 -14.53
C ILE A 163 21.31 -12.10 -15.04
N GLN A 164 20.59 -13.22 -15.12
CA GLN A 164 19.20 -13.24 -15.56
C GLN A 164 18.28 -12.46 -14.60
N LYS A 165 18.44 -12.67 -13.29
CA LYS A 165 17.67 -11.96 -12.27
C LYS A 165 17.96 -10.45 -12.27
N ARG A 166 19.24 -10.08 -12.40
CA ARG A 166 19.67 -8.68 -12.52
C ARG A 166 19.04 -8.00 -13.73
N GLN A 167 19.05 -8.64 -14.90
CA GLN A 167 18.43 -8.06 -16.11
C GLN A 167 16.93 -7.81 -15.90
N ARG A 168 16.23 -8.75 -15.26
CA ARG A 168 14.80 -8.60 -14.93
C ARG A 168 14.56 -7.46 -13.94
N LEU A 169 15.37 -7.34 -12.89
CA LEU A 169 15.30 -6.23 -11.94
C LEU A 169 15.51 -4.86 -12.59
N ILE A 170 16.48 -4.76 -13.50
CA ILE A 170 16.75 -3.51 -14.22
C ILE A 170 15.55 -3.13 -15.09
N ALA A 171 14.97 -4.09 -15.82
CA ALA A 171 13.77 -3.85 -16.63
C ALA A 171 12.60 -3.37 -15.77
N MET A 172 12.31 -4.07 -14.66
CA MET A 172 11.29 -3.66 -13.68
C MET A 172 11.58 -2.27 -13.12
N GLY A 173 12.85 -1.95 -12.90
CA GLY A 173 13.34 -0.63 -12.50
C GLY A 173 12.91 0.52 -13.39
N VAL A 174 12.84 0.28 -14.69
CA VAL A 174 12.34 1.25 -15.66
C VAL A 174 10.81 1.27 -15.64
N ASP A 175 10.19 0.09 -15.58
CA ASP A 175 8.75 -0.08 -15.65
C ASP A 175 8.00 0.53 -14.45
N VAL A 176 8.64 0.62 -13.27
CA VAL A 176 8.02 1.20 -12.06
C VAL A 176 7.48 2.63 -12.29
N HIS A 177 8.16 3.41 -13.14
CA HIS A 177 7.76 4.78 -13.46
C HIS A 177 6.48 4.83 -14.30
N SER A 178 6.16 3.76 -15.05
CA SER A 178 4.93 3.68 -15.84
C SER A 178 3.67 3.73 -14.95
N PHE A 179 3.75 3.20 -13.72
CA PHE A 179 2.64 3.23 -12.77
C PHE A 179 2.26 4.64 -12.35
N GLN A 180 3.24 5.55 -12.24
CA GLN A 180 2.98 6.96 -11.92
C GLN A 180 2.14 7.62 -13.03
N GLY A 181 2.40 7.29 -14.30
CA GLY A 181 1.62 7.78 -15.44
C GLY A 181 0.23 7.13 -15.52
N ARG A 182 0.20 5.79 -15.54
CA ARG A 182 -1.01 4.99 -15.75
C ARG A 182 -2.06 5.17 -14.66
N TYR A 183 -1.64 5.36 -13.41
CA TYR A 183 -2.53 5.51 -12.26
C TYR A 183 -2.54 6.93 -11.67
N SER A 184 -1.98 7.93 -12.37
CA SER A 184 -1.85 9.32 -11.88
C SER A 184 -3.11 9.88 -11.22
N THR A 185 -4.26 9.84 -11.90
CA THR A 185 -5.54 10.34 -11.36
C THR A 185 -5.97 9.59 -10.10
N LEU A 186 -5.72 8.29 -10.04
CA LEU A 186 -6.03 7.47 -8.87
C LEU A 186 -5.10 7.78 -7.70
N LEU A 187 -3.80 7.94 -7.98
CA LEU A 187 -2.76 8.30 -7.01
C LEU A 187 -3.00 9.66 -6.37
N LEU A 188 -3.58 10.61 -7.12
CA LEU A 188 -3.96 11.93 -6.62
C LEU A 188 -5.30 11.94 -5.87
N SER A 189 -6.18 10.96 -6.14
CA SER A 189 -7.51 10.88 -5.53
C SER A 189 -7.52 10.42 -4.07
N ALA A 190 -6.40 9.90 -3.55
CA ALA A 190 -6.31 9.37 -2.20
C ALA A 190 -5.11 9.96 -1.44
N PRO A 191 -5.28 10.29 -0.15
CA PRO A 191 -4.21 10.88 0.65
C PRO A 191 -3.03 9.90 0.77
N ASN A 192 -1.80 10.42 0.68
CA ASN A 192 -0.53 9.70 0.80
C ASN A 192 -0.29 8.56 -0.22
N LEU A 193 -1.16 8.36 -1.21
CA LEU A 193 -1.01 7.26 -2.17
C LEU A 193 0.17 7.53 -3.11
N LYS A 194 0.19 8.73 -3.73
CA LYS A 194 1.31 9.20 -4.55
C LYS A 194 2.64 9.18 -3.80
N SER A 195 2.70 9.77 -2.60
CA SER A 195 3.95 9.83 -1.83
C SER A 195 4.48 8.46 -1.43
N SER A 196 3.59 7.49 -1.17
CA SER A 196 4.00 6.13 -0.83
C SER A 196 4.51 5.39 -2.07
N LEU A 197 3.89 5.57 -3.24
CA LEU A 197 4.41 5.02 -4.48
C LEU A 197 5.75 5.65 -4.86
N ASP A 198 5.92 6.96 -4.66
CA ASP A 198 7.17 7.67 -4.92
C ASP A 198 8.29 7.13 -4.00
N ALA A 199 8.01 6.91 -2.71
CA ALA A 199 8.96 6.29 -1.77
C ALA A 199 9.36 4.86 -2.18
N ALA A 200 8.39 4.04 -2.59
CA ALA A 200 8.66 2.69 -3.12
C ALA A 200 9.50 2.75 -4.41
N THR A 201 9.22 3.71 -5.28
CA THR A 201 9.97 3.93 -6.53
C THR A 201 11.41 4.35 -6.24
N THR A 202 11.63 5.27 -5.29
CA THR A 202 12.98 5.66 -4.86
C THR A 202 13.75 4.49 -4.28
N ALA A 203 13.11 3.63 -3.48
CA ALA A 203 13.73 2.41 -2.97
C ALA A 203 14.18 1.47 -4.11
N VAL A 204 13.33 1.28 -5.13
CA VAL A 204 13.67 0.53 -6.36
C VAL A 204 14.89 1.16 -7.07
N THR A 205 14.90 2.47 -7.27
CA THR A 205 16.02 3.17 -7.92
C THR A 205 17.32 2.96 -7.15
N ASN A 206 17.31 3.15 -5.83
CA ASN A 206 18.51 3.00 -5.00
C ASN A 206 19.07 1.57 -5.00
N ILE A 207 18.21 0.55 -5.04
CA ILE A 207 18.64 -0.85 -5.18
C ILE A 207 19.25 -1.07 -6.56
N ASN A 208 18.59 -0.60 -7.62
CA ASN A 208 19.06 -0.77 -9.00
C ASN A 208 20.42 -0.12 -9.27
N ASP A 209 20.68 1.03 -8.66
CA ASP A 209 21.97 1.73 -8.78
C ASP A 209 23.16 0.90 -8.27
N LYS A 210 22.90 -0.13 -7.44
CA LYS A 210 23.93 -1.02 -6.86
C LYS A 210 23.93 -2.43 -7.45
N LEU A 211 23.05 -2.75 -8.39
CA LEU A 211 22.95 -4.09 -8.99
C LEU A 211 24.14 -4.47 -9.89
N TRP A 212 24.89 -3.48 -10.37
CA TRP A 212 26.01 -3.68 -11.28
C TRP A 212 27.28 -4.11 -10.54
N ILE A 213 27.28 -5.35 -10.04
CA ILE A 213 28.48 -6.01 -9.52
C ILE A 213 29.14 -6.85 -10.61
N ASN A 214 30.46 -7.02 -10.50
CA ASN A 214 31.21 -7.90 -11.40
C ASN A 214 30.86 -9.36 -11.10
N VAL A 215 30.53 -10.13 -12.15
CA VAL A 215 30.19 -11.55 -12.04
C VAL A 215 31.41 -12.37 -12.42
N PRO A 216 31.99 -13.17 -11.51
CA PRO A 216 33.18 -13.94 -11.81
C PRO A 216 32.95 -14.93 -12.95
N PHE A 217 33.92 -15.03 -13.85
CA PHE A 217 33.93 -15.99 -14.96
C PHE A 217 35.18 -16.88 -14.90
N HIS A 218 35.16 -17.98 -15.65
CA HIS A 218 36.28 -18.90 -15.81
C HIS A 218 36.67 -19.00 -17.29
N ILE A 219 37.97 -18.87 -17.56
CA ILE A 219 38.55 -19.07 -18.89
C ILE A 219 39.10 -20.50 -18.94
N LYS A 220 38.76 -21.26 -19.98
CA LYS A 220 39.29 -22.61 -20.18
C LYS A 220 40.82 -22.56 -20.28
N GLY A 221 41.50 -23.34 -19.44
CA GLY A 221 42.97 -23.39 -19.37
C GLY A 221 43.61 -22.54 -18.26
N ASP A 222 42.81 -21.90 -17.40
CA ASP A 222 43.32 -21.18 -16.23
C ASP A 222 43.85 -22.16 -15.17
N GLU A 223 45.17 -22.17 -14.97
CA GLU A 223 45.85 -22.99 -13.97
C GLU A 223 45.62 -22.51 -12.53
N ASN A 224 45.15 -21.26 -12.33
CA ASN A 224 45.01 -20.62 -11.02
C ASN A 224 43.58 -20.16 -10.72
N VAL A 225 42.65 -21.11 -10.86
CA VAL A 225 41.18 -20.97 -10.76
C VAL A 225 40.72 -20.14 -9.54
N VAL A 226 41.37 -20.31 -8.39
CA VAL A 226 41.04 -19.64 -7.12
C VAL A 226 41.52 -18.19 -7.10
N GLN A 227 42.76 -17.93 -7.50
CA GLN A 227 43.31 -16.57 -7.52
C GLN A 227 42.55 -15.69 -8.52
N THR A 228 42.25 -16.23 -9.70
CA THR A 228 41.47 -15.56 -10.73
C THR A 228 40.05 -15.25 -10.26
N PHE A 229 39.44 -16.10 -9.43
CA PHE A 229 38.13 -15.83 -8.84
C PHE A 229 38.20 -14.67 -7.83
N VAL A 230 39.13 -14.72 -6.88
CA VAL A 230 39.29 -13.70 -5.83
C VAL A 230 39.59 -12.32 -6.44
N ASN A 231 40.41 -12.26 -7.48
CA ASN A 231 40.74 -11.01 -8.16
C ASN A 231 39.54 -10.38 -8.91
N GLN A 232 38.55 -11.19 -9.31
CA GLN A 232 37.37 -10.70 -10.02
C GLN A 232 36.27 -10.23 -9.08
N VAL A 233 36.18 -10.78 -7.86
CA VAL A 233 35.13 -10.41 -6.91
C VAL A 233 35.47 -9.06 -6.26
N ASN A 234 34.69 -8.03 -6.59
CA ASN A 234 34.74 -6.78 -5.83
C ASN A 234 33.85 -6.90 -4.58
N VAL A 235 34.49 -7.19 -3.45
CA VAL A 235 33.81 -7.32 -2.14
C VAL A 235 33.11 -6.02 -1.74
N ALA A 236 33.67 -4.85 -2.10
CA ALA A 236 33.07 -3.56 -1.76
C ALA A 236 31.73 -3.35 -2.50
N ASP A 237 31.68 -3.66 -3.80
CA ASP A 237 30.45 -3.55 -4.60
C ASP A 237 29.39 -4.55 -4.14
N CYS A 238 29.80 -5.79 -3.83
CA CYS A 238 28.89 -6.80 -3.28
C CYS A 238 28.30 -6.36 -1.93
N PHE A 239 29.13 -5.77 -1.06
CA PHE A 239 28.68 -5.25 0.22
C PHE A 239 27.76 -4.03 0.05
N ALA A 240 28.03 -3.17 -0.92
CA ALA A 240 27.18 -2.03 -1.26
C ALA A 240 25.79 -2.49 -1.75
N LEU A 241 25.73 -3.52 -2.61
CA LEU A 241 24.46 -4.11 -3.04
C LEU A 241 23.69 -4.71 -1.86
N LYS A 242 24.34 -5.53 -1.04
CA LYS A 242 23.73 -6.10 0.17
C LYS A 242 23.15 -5.02 1.07
N SER A 243 23.95 -4.01 1.39
CA SER A 243 23.55 -2.91 2.27
C SER A 243 22.40 -2.11 1.68
N ALA A 244 22.36 -1.91 0.36
CA ALA A 244 21.28 -1.19 -0.31
C ALA A 244 19.97 -1.98 -0.25
N VAL A 245 20.00 -3.30 -0.48
CA VAL A 245 18.83 -4.16 -0.34
C VAL A 245 18.35 -4.15 1.11
N ASP A 246 19.21 -4.40 2.09
CA ASP A 246 18.85 -4.41 3.51
C ASP A 246 18.27 -3.07 4.00
N ALA A 247 18.82 -1.95 3.53
CA ALA A 247 18.35 -0.62 3.92
C ALA A 247 16.99 -0.25 3.33
N HIS A 248 16.70 -0.70 2.09
CA HIS A 248 15.54 -0.26 1.33
C HIS A 248 14.41 -1.30 1.23
N HIS A 249 14.68 -2.58 1.53
CA HIS A 249 13.69 -3.65 1.47
C HIS A 249 12.49 -3.39 2.39
N ASP A 250 12.73 -2.95 3.62
CA ASP A 250 11.65 -2.63 4.57
C ASP A 250 10.78 -1.47 4.08
N GLU A 251 11.39 -0.40 3.57
CA GLU A 251 10.66 0.77 3.09
C GLU A 251 9.90 0.45 1.79
N LEU A 252 10.47 -0.39 0.93
CA LEU A 252 9.81 -0.91 -0.28
C LEU A 252 8.55 -1.70 0.09
N ASN A 253 8.67 -2.68 0.98
CA ASN A 253 7.56 -3.54 1.40
C ASN A 253 6.51 -2.75 2.19
N PHE A 254 6.94 -1.84 3.07
CA PHE A 254 6.04 -0.99 3.83
C PHE A 254 5.26 -0.03 2.92
N SER A 255 5.95 0.65 2.00
CA SER A 255 5.34 1.64 1.12
C SER A 255 4.44 1.00 0.07
N SER A 256 4.85 -0.10 -0.53
CA SER A 256 4.00 -0.87 -1.46
C SER A 256 2.77 -1.45 -0.74
N GLY A 257 2.95 -1.99 0.47
CA GLY A 257 1.85 -2.44 1.32
C GLY A 257 0.88 -1.32 1.70
N ALA A 258 1.38 -0.12 1.98
CA ALA A 258 0.54 1.06 2.26
C ALA A 258 -0.28 1.48 1.02
N VAL A 259 0.32 1.45 -0.17
CA VAL A 259 -0.37 1.74 -1.44
C VAL A 259 -1.49 0.74 -1.67
N ARG A 260 -1.17 -0.56 -1.56
CA ARG A 260 -2.15 -1.65 -1.70
C ARG A 260 -3.29 -1.53 -0.68
N GLY A 261 -2.96 -1.34 0.60
CA GLY A 261 -3.94 -1.24 1.68
C GLY A 261 -4.90 -0.07 1.48
N ASN A 262 -4.38 1.09 1.06
CA ASN A 262 -5.21 2.26 0.77
C ASN A 262 -6.14 2.02 -0.43
N LEU A 263 -5.64 1.45 -1.53
CA LEU A 263 -6.46 1.09 -2.70
C LEU A 263 -7.55 0.07 -2.36
N MET A 264 -7.25 -0.93 -1.54
CA MET A 264 -8.19 -1.98 -1.12
C MET A 264 -9.20 -1.52 -0.06
N SER A 265 -8.88 -0.47 0.70
CA SER A 265 -9.72 0.02 1.82
C SER A 265 -11.12 0.48 1.40
N THR A 266 -11.31 0.86 0.14
CA THR A 266 -12.63 1.24 -0.38
C THR A 266 -13.47 0.06 -0.82
N VAL A 267 -12.85 -1.11 -1.03
CA VAL A 267 -13.54 -2.33 -1.47
C VAL A 267 -13.93 -3.19 -0.27
N ILE A 268 -13.00 -3.39 0.65
CA ILE A 268 -13.26 -4.09 1.91
C ILE A 268 -13.66 -3.03 2.93
N GLY A 269 -14.97 -2.92 3.17
CA GLY A 269 -15.51 -1.99 4.17
C GLY A 269 -14.91 -2.22 5.55
N PHE A 270 -14.57 -1.13 6.24
CA PHE A 270 -14.16 -1.18 7.65
C PHE A 270 -15.35 -1.66 8.49
N ASN A 271 -15.26 -2.86 9.04
CA ASN A 271 -16.30 -3.42 9.89
C ASN A 271 -15.81 -3.55 11.35
N ILE A 272 -16.71 -3.95 12.25
CA ILE A 272 -16.40 -4.04 13.68
C ILE A 272 -15.28 -5.07 13.97
N TRP A 273 -15.19 -6.13 13.16
CA TRP A 273 -14.11 -7.11 13.24
C TRP A 273 -12.77 -6.57 12.76
N THR A 274 -12.77 -5.73 11.71
CA THR A 274 -11.58 -5.01 11.27
C THR A 274 -11.06 -4.12 12.40
N MET A 275 -11.96 -3.40 13.07
CA MET A 275 -11.60 -2.55 14.21
C MET A 275 -11.04 -3.38 15.37
N TYR A 276 -11.72 -4.44 15.77
CA TYR A 276 -11.27 -5.35 16.83
C TYR A 276 -9.88 -5.93 16.55
N ASN A 277 -9.66 -6.45 15.35
CA ASN A 277 -8.36 -7.02 14.96
C ASN A 277 -7.25 -5.97 14.90
N LEU A 278 -7.56 -4.75 14.44
CA LEU A 278 -6.62 -3.63 14.41
C LEU A 278 -6.16 -3.23 15.82
N TYR A 279 -7.07 -3.17 16.79
CA TYR A 279 -6.72 -2.91 18.19
C TYR A 279 -5.94 -4.06 18.80
N ARG A 280 -6.31 -5.30 18.51
CA ARG A 280 -5.59 -6.50 18.99
C ARG A 280 -4.13 -6.52 18.52
N GLN A 281 -3.86 -6.07 17.30
CA GLN A 281 -2.51 -5.99 16.73
C GLN A 281 -1.75 -4.69 17.05
N GLY A 282 -2.26 -3.85 17.95
CA GLY A 282 -1.67 -2.53 18.19
C GLY A 282 -0.25 -2.55 18.78
N GLY A 283 0.11 -3.60 19.52
CA GLY A 283 1.48 -3.80 20.01
C GLY A 283 2.49 -3.99 18.88
N ASP A 284 2.14 -4.82 17.89
CA ASP A 284 2.99 -5.09 16.73
C ASP A 284 3.11 -3.84 15.85
N PHE A 285 2.00 -3.13 15.65
CA PHE A 285 2.00 -1.86 14.91
C PHE A 285 2.92 -0.83 15.56
N TYR A 286 2.87 -0.69 16.89
CA TYR A 286 3.77 0.21 17.62
C TYR A 286 5.25 -0.14 17.43
N LYS A 287 5.59 -1.43 17.46
CA LYS A 287 6.97 -1.90 17.24
C LYS A 287 7.50 -1.52 15.86
N VAL A 288 6.73 -1.79 14.80
CA VAL A 288 7.11 -1.49 13.41
C VAL A 288 7.28 0.02 13.19
N ILE A 289 6.36 0.84 13.73
CA ILE A 289 6.47 2.31 13.61
C ILE A 289 7.69 2.84 14.36
N LYS A 290 8.03 2.27 15.52
CA LYS A 290 9.24 2.64 16.28
C LYS A 290 10.53 2.29 15.51
N GLU A 291 10.61 1.11 14.92
CA GLU A 291 11.76 0.70 14.12
C GLU A 291 11.97 1.64 12.93
N ARG A 292 10.89 1.95 12.20
CA ARG A 292 10.93 2.91 11.08
C ARG A 292 11.34 4.31 11.50
N TYR A 293 10.76 4.84 12.59
CA TYR A 293 11.14 6.15 13.14
C TYR A 293 12.63 6.21 13.47
N THR A 294 13.18 5.14 14.05
CA THR A 294 14.60 5.06 14.39
C THR A 294 15.50 5.03 13.14
N LYS A 295 15.08 4.32 12.08
CA LYS A 295 15.82 4.27 10.81
C LYS A 295 15.81 5.60 10.05
N LEU A 296 14.70 6.35 10.11
CA LEU A 296 14.57 7.65 9.44
C LEU A 296 15.31 8.81 10.14
N GLN A 297 15.73 8.64 11.39
CA GLN A 297 16.52 9.63 12.14
C GLN A 297 18.03 9.42 12.04
N LYS A 298 18.48 8.31 11.42
CA LYS A 298 19.89 8.05 11.13
C LYS A 298 20.22 8.47 9.71
#